data_AF-W9NRL3-F1
#
_entry.id   AF-W9NRL3-F1
#
_cell.length_a   1.000
_cell.length_b   1.000
_cell.length_c   1.000
_cell.angle_alpha   90.00
_cell.angle_beta   90.00
_cell.angle_gamma   90.00
#
_symmetry.space_group_name_H-M   'P 1'
#
loop_
_entity.id
_entity.type
_entity.pdbx_description
1 polymer ?
#
loop_
_entity_poly.entity_id
_entity_poly.type
_entity_poly.pdbx_seq_one_letter_code
_entity_poly.pdbx_strand_id
1 'polypeptide(L)'
;MYKVLLQSDDSDEDSAEGDDSAPVSMSPTIINDIANRKLDREWDRLAIIANCCQYINRLDSTKLQGKHSLDLSLLALCLINGEIFSNHPKNSWDNIWTRRLPIADFLHTHFFHGLRSSGKTGRLTFNKGCRFSNVILRQEGVQTEGYLWRLDGEISTTSFHRHGSRGRRYQRRLRPLEWLARRLAAQYRILSQRIYNILNLSEPLTPPQRWQLSMACKIEEAISQGKMLCTATAAFLGRGPLPVAIFVIEPEDDDDDSSSDAAESLIFDQASHVFTSIHRNQQGQQSFEYNDLNKHVSLEVDCCFGESARQIPQLYTRRWIHGLCFFHGRSPHSVIFPWPASLQGL
;
A
#
# COMPACT_ATOMS: atom_id res chain seq x y z
N MET A 1 -23.47 -32.25 7.14
CA MET A 1 -23.90 -31.12 8.01
C MET A 1 -22.71 -30.20 8.15
N TYR A 2 -22.68 -29.11 7.38
CA TYR A 2 -21.52 -28.22 7.30
C TYR A 2 -21.57 -27.20 8.44
N LYS A 3 -20.53 -27.18 9.29
CA LYS A 3 -20.32 -26.11 10.27
C LYS A 3 -19.70 -24.92 9.54
N VAL A 4 -20.54 -23.93 9.23
CA VAL A 4 -20.08 -22.60 8.83
C VAL A 4 -19.50 -21.96 10.09
N LEU A 5 -18.20 -21.64 10.07
CA LEU A 5 -17.58 -20.78 11.08
C LEU A 5 -18.05 -19.35 10.81
N LEU A 6 -19.19 -19.00 11.41
CA LEU A 6 -19.57 -17.60 11.61
C LEU A 6 -18.57 -17.01 12.61
N GLN A 7 -17.90 -15.92 12.21
CA GLN A 7 -17.20 -15.07 13.16
C GLN A 7 -18.22 -14.59 14.21
N SER A 8 -17.94 -14.88 15.47
CA SER A 8 -18.70 -14.35 16.60
C SER A 8 -18.51 -12.83 16.68
N ASP A 9 -19.62 -12.11 16.78
CA ASP A 9 -19.66 -10.71 17.18
C ASP A 9 -19.21 -10.61 18.64
N ASP A 10 -17.97 -10.15 18.87
CA ASP A 10 -17.52 -9.74 20.20
C ASP A 10 -17.81 -8.24 20.36
N SER A 11 -18.89 -7.96 21.08
CA SER A 11 -19.27 -6.64 21.58
C SER A 11 -18.38 -6.22 22.76
N ASP A 12 -17.78 -5.04 22.60
CA ASP A 12 -17.08 -4.15 23.53
C ASP A 12 -17.13 -4.44 25.04
N GLU A 13 -15.97 -4.46 25.71
CA GLU A 13 -15.52 -3.44 26.70
C GLU A 13 -14.26 -3.94 27.44
N ASP A 14 -13.33 -3.01 27.71
CA ASP A 14 -12.16 -3.14 28.60
C ASP A 14 -10.99 -4.06 28.20
N SER A 15 -10.05 -3.52 27.43
CA SER A 15 -8.62 -3.53 27.82
C SER A 15 -7.81 -2.59 26.94
N ALA A 16 -7.32 -1.52 27.55
CA ALA A 16 -6.16 -0.79 27.05
C ALA A 16 -4.95 -1.71 27.17
N GLU A 17 -4.12 -1.78 26.12
CA GLU A 17 -2.99 -2.71 25.92
C GLU A 17 -3.41 -4.10 25.40
N GLY A 18 -3.68 -4.17 24.08
CA GLY A 18 -4.04 -5.40 23.38
C GLY A 18 -3.04 -5.75 22.28
N ASP A 19 -2.26 -6.78 22.54
CA ASP A 19 -1.39 -7.60 21.69
C ASP A 19 -1.62 -7.51 20.16
N ASP A 20 -0.59 -7.06 19.44
CA ASP A 20 -0.56 -6.85 17.98
C ASP A 20 -0.30 -8.17 17.19
N SER A 21 -0.92 -9.27 17.64
CA SER A 21 -0.63 -10.63 17.16
C SER A 21 -1.31 -10.99 15.81
N ALA A 22 -2.26 -10.18 15.34
CA ALA A 22 -2.97 -10.48 14.09
C ALA A 22 -2.10 -10.17 12.85
N PRO A 23 -1.91 -11.12 11.92
CA PRO A 23 -1.00 -10.98 10.80
C PRO A 23 -1.32 -9.75 9.96
N VAL A 24 -0.28 -9.00 9.61
CA VAL A 24 -0.40 -7.73 8.88
C VAL A 24 -0.86 -7.95 7.43
N SER A 25 -0.62 -9.14 6.86
CA SER A 25 -1.15 -9.54 5.55
C SER A 25 -1.87 -10.90 5.63
N MET A 26 -3.11 -10.97 5.12
CA MET A 26 -3.95 -12.18 5.20
C MET A 26 -3.65 -13.22 4.12
N SER A 27 -3.26 -12.78 2.92
CA SER A 27 -2.97 -13.67 1.80
C SER A 27 -1.92 -14.74 2.13
N PRO A 28 -0.74 -14.42 2.72
CA PRO A 28 0.25 -15.44 3.03
C PRO A 28 -0.25 -16.44 4.09
N THR A 29 -1.03 -15.99 5.09
CA THR A 29 -1.66 -16.88 6.07
C THR A 29 -2.65 -17.84 5.41
N ILE A 30 -3.52 -17.34 4.53
CA ILE A 30 -4.48 -18.14 3.76
C ILE A 30 -3.76 -19.18 2.90
N ILE A 31 -2.71 -18.76 2.20
CA ILE A 31 -1.93 -19.64 1.33
C ILE A 31 -1.26 -20.73 2.16
N ASN A 32 -0.64 -20.39 3.29
CA ASN A 32 0.01 -21.36 4.15
C ASN A 32 -0.99 -22.37 4.76
N ASP A 33 -2.13 -21.90 5.27
CA ASP A 33 -3.19 -22.78 5.76
C ASP A 33 -3.69 -23.72 4.66
N ILE A 34 -3.98 -23.20 3.47
CA ILE A 34 -4.45 -24.03 2.36
C ILE A 34 -3.37 -24.99 1.90
N ALA A 35 -2.10 -24.58 1.78
CA ALA A 35 -0.99 -25.43 1.35
C ALA A 35 -0.78 -26.65 2.27
N ASN A 36 -0.99 -26.48 3.58
CA ASN A 36 -0.83 -27.54 4.57
C ASN A 36 -2.02 -28.51 4.67
N ARG A 37 -3.16 -28.20 4.04
CA ARG A 37 -4.33 -29.10 4.02
C ARG A 37 -4.09 -30.29 3.10
N LYS A 38 -4.59 -31.47 3.50
CA LYS A 38 -4.70 -32.64 2.61
C LYS A 38 -5.95 -32.49 1.76
N LEU A 39 -5.79 -32.46 0.44
CA LEU A 39 -6.90 -32.37 -0.51
C LEU A 39 -6.91 -33.61 -1.40
N ASP A 40 -8.10 -34.10 -1.76
CA ASP A 40 -8.24 -35.21 -2.71
C ASP A 40 -7.70 -34.82 -4.10
N ARG A 41 -7.78 -33.52 -4.43
CA ARG A 41 -7.29 -32.93 -5.67
C ARG A 41 -6.35 -31.77 -5.34
N GLU A 42 -5.06 -32.02 -5.42
CA GLU A 42 -4.01 -31.02 -5.12
C GLU A 42 -4.15 -29.72 -5.92
N TRP A 43 -4.62 -29.79 -7.16
CA TRP A 43 -4.78 -28.62 -8.02
C TRP A 43 -5.99 -27.73 -7.67
N ASP A 44 -6.92 -28.21 -6.82
CA ASP A 44 -8.04 -27.40 -6.33
C ASP A 44 -7.55 -26.25 -5.42
N ARG A 45 -6.30 -26.33 -4.91
CA ARG A 45 -5.65 -25.25 -4.14
C ARG A 45 -5.72 -23.90 -4.87
N LEU A 46 -5.53 -23.88 -6.20
CA LEU A 46 -5.57 -22.64 -6.97
C LEU A 46 -6.93 -21.95 -6.87
N ALA A 47 -8.02 -22.71 -7.01
CA ALA A 47 -9.37 -22.17 -6.94
C ALA A 47 -9.74 -21.75 -5.50
N ILE A 48 -9.39 -22.58 -4.51
CA ILE A 48 -9.65 -22.30 -3.09
C ILE A 48 -8.91 -21.03 -2.66
N ILE A 49 -7.60 -20.93 -2.94
CA ILE A 49 -6.80 -19.74 -2.62
C ILE A 49 -7.35 -18.52 -3.31
N ALA A 50 -7.68 -18.61 -4.61
CA ALA A 50 -8.18 -17.46 -5.34
C ALA A 50 -9.52 -16.95 -4.78
N ASN A 51 -10.40 -17.84 -4.31
CA ASN A 51 -11.64 -17.47 -3.65
C ASN A 51 -11.39 -16.88 -2.25
N CYS A 52 -10.58 -17.54 -1.43
CA CYS A 52 -10.25 -17.07 -0.08
C CYS A 52 -9.54 -15.73 -0.11
N CYS A 53 -8.62 -15.50 -1.06
CA CYS A 53 -7.93 -14.23 -1.26
C CYS A 53 -8.77 -13.19 -2.02
N GLN A 54 -9.95 -13.52 -2.55
CA GLN A 54 -10.74 -12.62 -3.40
C GLN A 54 -9.90 -12.08 -4.58
N TYR A 55 -9.18 -12.98 -5.23
CA TYR A 55 -8.52 -12.68 -6.49
C TYR A 55 -9.55 -12.41 -7.58
N ILE A 56 -9.18 -11.63 -8.59
CA ILE A 56 -10.03 -11.38 -9.76
C ILE A 56 -9.61 -12.34 -10.86
N ASN A 57 -8.29 -12.43 -11.11
CA ASN A 57 -7.73 -13.35 -12.07
C ASN A 57 -7.72 -14.77 -11.49
N ARG A 58 -8.09 -15.75 -12.32
CA ARG A 58 -8.10 -17.18 -12.02
C ARG A 58 -7.20 -17.90 -13.01
N LEU A 59 -6.48 -18.91 -12.53
CA LEU A 59 -5.71 -19.81 -13.39
C LEU A 59 -6.53 -21.07 -13.67
N ASP A 60 -6.48 -21.55 -14.90
CA ASP A 60 -7.13 -22.79 -15.33
C ASP A 60 -6.28 -23.99 -14.91
N SER A 61 -6.66 -24.61 -13.79
CA SER A 61 -5.93 -25.75 -13.22
C SER A 61 -5.83 -26.91 -14.19
N THR A 62 -6.86 -27.15 -15.00
CA THR A 62 -6.91 -28.29 -15.93
C THR A 62 -5.90 -28.14 -17.08
N LYS A 63 -5.66 -26.90 -17.53
CA LYS A 63 -4.69 -26.61 -18.61
C LYS A 63 -3.25 -26.61 -18.13
N LEU A 64 -3.03 -26.22 -16.87
CA LEU A 64 -1.70 -26.11 -16.27
C LEU A 64 -1.20 -27.46 -15.74
N GLN A 65 -2.11 -28.32 -15.28
CA GLN A 65 -1.79 -29.64 -14.79
C GLN A 65 -1.06 -30.48 -15.86
N GLY A 66 0.12 -31.00 -15.50
CA GLY A 66 0.97 -31.78 -16.40
C GLY A 66 1.88 -30.95 -17.32
N LYS A 67 1.76 -29.62 -17.33
CA LYS A 67 2.66 -28.70 -18.08
C LYS A 67 3.52 -27.83 -17.18
N HIS A 68 2.97 -27.41 -16.04
CA HIS A 68 3.64 -26.56 -15.07
C HIS A 68 3.53 -27.16 -13.67
N SER A 69 4.41 -26.75 -12.76
CA SER A 69 4.29 -27.11 -11.35
C SER A 69 3.15 -26.33 -10.68
N LEU A 70 2.57 -26.92 -9.64
CA LEU A 70 1.58 -26.25 -8.82
C LEU A 70 2.17 -25.02 -8.12
N ASP A 71 3.41 -25.12 -7.66
CA ASP A 71 4.13 -24.03 -7.00
C ASP A 71 4.32 -22.81 -7.91
N LEU A 72 4.74 -23.02 -9.16
CA LEU A 72 4.85 -21.95 -10.15
C LEU A 72 3.48 -21.33 -10.46
N SER A 73 2.43 -22.16 -10.51
CA SER A 73 1.06 -21.70 -10.73
C SER A 73 0.56 -20.88 -9.53
N LEU A 74 0.92 -21.22 -8.30
CA LEU A 74 0.59 -20.45 -7.10
C LEU A 74 1.31 -19.11 -7.06
N LEU A 75 2.60 -19.08 -7.39
CA LEU A 75 3.38 -17.85 -7.54
C LEU A 75 2.74 -16.94 -8.60
N ALA A 76 2.48 -17.48 -9.79
CA ALA A 76 1.85 -16.74 -10.87
C ALA A 76 0.47 -16.20 -10.46
N LEU A 77 -0.35 -17.01 -9.78
CA LEU A 77 -1.68 -16.60 -9.30
C LEU A 77 -1.58 -15.39 -8.36
N CYS A 78 -0.62 -15.35 -7.44
CA CYS A 78 -0.40 -14.21 -6.54
C CYS A 78 0.04 -12.97 -7.32
N LEU A 79 1.05 -13.12 -8.19
CA LEU A 79 1.65 -12.02 -8.94
C LEU A 79 0.65 -11.37 -9.90
N ILE A 80 -0.08 -12.14 -10.73
CA ILE A 80 -1.06 -11.58 -11.67
C ILE A 80 -2.24 -10.88 -10.98
N ASN A 81 -2.46 -11.17 -9.70
CA ASN A 81 -3.49 -10.50 -8.89
C ASN A 81 -2.94 -9.29 -8.11
N GLY A 82 -1.65 -8.98 -8.27
CA GLY A 82 -1.02 -7.79 -7.71
C GLY A 82 -0.66 -7.90 -6.24
N GLU A 83 -0.47 -9.11 -5.71
CA GLU A 83 0.18 -9.24 -4.40
C GLU A 83 1.54 -8.55 -4.43
N ILE A 84 1.81 -7.78 -3.38
CA ILE A 84 2.99 -6.92 -3.30
C ILE A 84 4.10 -7.71 -2.63
N PHE A 85 5.24 -7.83 -3.31
CA PHE A 85 6.42 -8.48 -2.77
C PHE A 85 7.43 -7.42 -2.33
N SER A 86 8.12 -7.69 -1.23
CA SER A 86 9.26 -6.91 -0.78
C SER A 86 10.43 -7.16 -1.72
N ASN A 87 10.87 -6.12 -2.42
CA ASN A 87 11.91 -6.24 -3.46
C ASN A 87 13.15 -5.37 -3.20
N HIS A 88 13.23 -4.73 -2.02
CA HIS A 88 14.35 -3.87 -1.69
C HIS A 88 15.68 -4.68 -1.57
N PRO A 89 16.80 -4.22 -2.15
CA PRO A 89 18.05 -4.99 -2.16
C PRO A 89 18.67 -5.22 -0.77
N LYS A 90 18.31 -4.39 0.22
CA LYS A 90 18.73 -4.59 1.62
C LYS A 90 18.00 -5.76 2.31
N ASN A 91 16.95 -6.32 1.72
CA ASN A 91 16.24 -7.42 2.33
C ASN A 91 17.15 -8.66 2.37
N SER A 92 17.54 -9.07 3.57
CA SER A 92 18.49 -10.17 3.85
C SER A 92 18.03 -11.58 3.41
N TRP A 93 16.79 -11.69 2.96
CA TRP A 93 16.17 -12.94 2.49
C TRP A 93 16.58 -13.30 1.05
N ASP A 94 17.39 -12.47 0.39
CA ASP A 94 17.94 -12.69 -0.95
C ASP A 94 19.15 -13.64 -0.94
N ASN A 95 18.99 -14.83 -0.35
CA ASN A 95 19.98 -15.90 -0.42
C ASN A 95 19.47 -17.12 -1.21
N ILE A 96 20.38 -17.93 -1.75
CA ILE A 96 20.07 -19.12 -2.57
C ILE A 96 19.13 -20.11 -1.85
N TRP A 97 19.09 -20.09 -0.51
CA TRP A 97 18.26 -20.99 0.28
C TRP A 97 16.76 -20.70 0.15
N THR A 98 16.35 -19.45 -0.11
CA THR A 98 14.93 -19.15 -0.28
C THR A 98 14.33 -19.89 -1.47
N ARG A 99 15.10 -20.12 -2.55
CA ARG A 99 14.65 -20.92 -3.71
C ARG A 99 14.34 -22.38 -3.39
N ARG A 100 14.79 -22.90 -2.25
CA ARG A 100 14.55 -24.28 -1.81
C ARG A 100 13.38 -24.42 -0.84
N LEU A 101 12.79 -23.30 -0.43
CA LEU A 101 11.65 -23.31 0.48
C LEU A 101 10.41 -23.90 -0.23
N PRO A 102 9.54 -24.59 0.51
CA PRO A 102 8.19 -24.86 0.05
C PRO A 102 7.50 -23.56 -0.41
N ILE A 103 6.64 -23.64 -1.41
CA ILE A 103 6.02 -22.45 -2.00
C ILE A 103 5.30 -21.55 -0.98
N ALA A 104 4.68 -22.13 0.05
CA ALA A 104 4.01 -21.37 1.10
C ALA A 104 5.00 -20.51 1.91
N ASP A 105 6.14 -21.09 2.30
CA ASP A 105 7.20 -20.40 3.05
C ASP A 105 7.93 -19.39 2.16
N PHE A 106 8.16 -19.74 0.89
CA PHE A 106 8.71 -18.83 -0.11
C PHE A 106 7.84 -17.57 -0.26
N LEU A 107 6.54 -17.76 -0.49
CA LEU A 107 5.59 -16.66 -0.60
C LEU A 107 5.55 -15.89 0.71
N HIS A 108 5.40 -16.55 1.85
CA HIS A 108 5.38 -15.87 3.15
C HIS A 108 6.61 -14.97 3.37
N THR A 109 7.79 -15.42 2.96
CA THR A 109 9.05 -14.66 3.07
C THR A 109 9.05 -13.41 2.19
N HIS A 110 8.52 -13.50 0.97
CA HIS A 110 8.59 -12.41 -0.01
C HIS A 110 7.40 -11.44 0.04
N PHE A 111 6.28 -11.80 0.64
CA PHE A 111 5.15 -10.87 0.75
C PHE A 111 5.53 -9.61 1.52
N PHE A 112 4.98 -8.47 1.10
CA PHE A 112 5.12 -7.22 1.81
C PHE A 112 4.20 -7.20 3.04
N HIS A 113 4.80 -7.35 4.22
CA HIS A 113 4.09 -7.36 5.50
C HIS A 113 3.93 -5.98 6.14
N GLY A 114 4.43 -4.91 5.52
CA GLY A 114 4.38 -3.57 6.09
C GLY A 114 3.02 -2.86 5.99
N LEU A 115 1.95 -3.54 5.55
CA LEU A 115 0.65 -2.92 5.26
C LEU A 115 -0.06 -2.39 6.52
N ARG A 116 -0.29 -1.08 6.62
CA ARG A 116 -1.00 -0.49 7.76
C ARG A 116 -2.38 0.04 7.36
N SER A 117 -3.44 -0.61 7.85
CA SER A 117 -4.82 -0.13 7.69
C SER A 117 -5.01 1.22 8.35
N SER A 118 -5.83 2.07 7.75
CA SER A 118 -6.23 3.35 8.36
C SER A 118 -7.38 3.23 9.36
N GLY A 119 -8.11 2.11 9.38
CA GLY A 119 -9.19 1.86 10.33
C GLY A 119 -8.75 1.01 11.52
N LYS A 120 -9.36 1.24 12.69
CA LYS A 120 -9.23 0.35 13.86
C LYS A 120 -9.94 -0.99 13.65
N THR A 121 -11.06 -0.98 12.92
CA THR A 121 -11.82 -2.17 12.54
C THR A 121 -11.54 -2.56 11.09
N GLY A 122 -11.71 -3.86 10.77
CA GLY A 122 -11.57 -4.36 9.40
C GLY A 122 -10.14 -4.33 8.83
N ARG A 123 -9.11 -4.25 9.69
CA ARG A 123 -7.67 -4.21 9.30
C ARG A 123 -7.30 -5.31 8.32
N LEU A 124 -7.67 -6.55 8.64
CA LEU A 124 -7.34 -7.72 7.85
C LEU A 124 -8.01 -7.68 6.47
N THR A 125 -9.28 -7.28 6.41
CA THR A 125 -10.03 -7.16 5.16
C THR A 125 -9.48 -6.03 4.28
N PHE A 126 -9.11 -4.90 4.89
CA PHE A 126 -8.47 -3.79 4.18
C PHE A 126 -7.11 -4.23 3.61
N ASN A 127 -6.23 -4.78 4.45
CA ASN A 127 -4.89 -5.19 4.04
C ASN A 127 -4.92 -6.29 2.97
N LYS A 128 -5.88 -7.22 3.05
CA LYS A 128 -6.13 -8.23 2.00
C LYS A 128 -6.47 -7.61 0.63
N GLY A 129 -7.07 -6.42 0.63
CA GLY A 129 -7.38 -5.66 -0.58
C GLY A 129 -6.19 -4.89 -1.16
N CYS A 130 -5.14 -4.64 -0.38
CA CYS A 130 -3.99 -3.83 -0.79
C CYS A 130 -3.13 -4.57 -1.83
N ARG A 131 -3.36 -4.28 -3.12
CA ARG A 131 -2.68 -4.92 -4.25
C ARG A 131 -2.38 -3.92 -5.35
N PHE A 132 -1.38 -4.22 -6.17
CA PHE A 132 -1.14 -3.52 -7.42
C PHE A 132 -2.30 -3.70 -8.42
N SER A 133 -2.58 -2.66 -9.19
CA SER A 133 -3.56 -2.65 -10.29
C SER A 133 -2.88 -2.76 -11.65
N ASN A 134 -3.56 -3.31 -12.66
CA ASN A 134 -3.05 -3.37 -14.05
C ASN A 134 -1.68 -4.06 -14.15
N VAL A 135 -1.54 -5.20 -13.48
CA VAL A 135 -0.28 -5.94 -13.41
C VAL A 135 0.05 -6.62 -14.73
N ILE A 136 1.28 -6.42 -15.19
CA ILE A 136 1.89 -7.13 -16.32
C ILE A 136 3.22 -7.72 -15.82
N LEU A 137 3.40 -9.02 -15.94
CA LEU A 137 4.66 -9.67 -15.59
C LEU A 137 5.65 -9.45 -16.74
N ARG A 138 6.83 -8.92 -16.43
CA ARG A 138 7.93 -8.66 -17.36
C ARG A 138 9.16 -9.47 -16.95
N GLN A 139 10.14 -9.56 -17.83
CA GLN A 139 11.41 -10.23 -17.53
C GLN A 139 12.13 -9.54 -16.36
N GLU A 140 12.02 -8.22 -16.25
CA GLU A 140 12.70 -7.41 -15.25
C GLU A 140 11.95 -7.35 -13.91
N GLY A 141 10.62 -7.58 -13.90
CA GLY A 141 9.81 -7.43 -12.69
C GLY A 141 8.30 -7.40 -12.94
N VAL A 142 7.58 -6.94 -11.92
CA VAL A 142 6.15 -6.65 -12.00
C VAL A 142 5.96 -5.23 -12.53
N GLN A 143 5.50 -5.08 -13.76
CA GLN A 143 5.03 -3.79 -14.26
C GLN A 143 3.62 -3.52 -13.73
N THR A 144 3.38 -2.31 -13.24
CA THR A 144 2.09 -1.84 -12.71
C THR A 144 1.87 -0.38 -13.04
N GLU A 145 0.67 0.14 -12.75
CA GLU A 145 0.31 1.53 -12.94
C GLU A 145 -0.01 2.23 -11.62
N GLY A 146 0.42 3.48 -11.51
CA GLY A 146 0.11 4.32 -10.35
C GLY A 146 0.66 5.73 -10.46
N TYR A 147 0.77 6.39 -9.31
CA TYR A 147 1.23 7.77 -9.19
C TYR A 147 2.51 7.82 -8.39
N LEU A 148 3.56 8.41 -8.97
CA LEU A 148 4.81 8.63 -8.26
C LEU A 148 4.88 10.08 -7.75
N TRP A 149 5.15 10.20 -6.47
CA TRP A 149 5.23 11.45 -5.73
C TRP A 149 6.68 11.65 -5.26
N ARG A 150 7.20 12.87 -5.41
CA ARG A 150 8.43 13.30 -4.76
C ARG A 150 8.07 14.14 -3.55
N LEU A 151 8.60 13.76 -2.38
CA LEU A 151 8.45 14.51 -1.14
C LEU A 151 9.30 15.79 -1.21
N ASP A 152 8.71 16.96 -0.92
CA ASP A 152 9.35 18.25 -1.22
C ASP A 152 9.12 19.39 -0.21
N GLY A 153 8.33 19.20 0.84
CA GLY A 153 8.04 20.27 1.79
C GLY A 153 7.63 19.77 3.17
N GLU A 154 8.54 19.86 4.12
CA GLU A 154 8.29 19.46 5.50
C GLU A 154 7.38 20.45 6.25
N ILE A 155 6.46 19.89 7.03
CA ILE A 155 5.50 20.64 7.84
C ILE A 155 5.59 20.10 9.27
N SER A 156 6.18 20.90 10.15
CA SER A 156 6.19 20.61 11.58
C SER A 156 4.83 20.88 12.23
N THR A 157 4.24 19.85 12.83
CA THR A 157 2.93 19.91 13.47
C THR A 157 2.98 20.19 14.98
N THR A 158 4.16 20.09 15.60
CA THR A 158 4.38 20.32 17.05
C THR A 158 3.84 21.67 17.55
N SER A 159 3.84 22.69 16.68
CA SER A 159 3.35 24.04 16.98
C SER A 159 1.82 24.16 16.97
N PHE A 160 1.09 23.18 16.40
CA PHE A 160 -0.35 23.27 16.20
C PHE A 160 -1.10 23.26 17.55
N HIS A 161 -0.54 22.58 18.56
CA HIS A 161 -1.09 22.54 19.93
C HIS A 161 -1.04 23.89 20.66
N ARG A 162 -0.10 24.78 20.31
CA ARG A 162 0.15 26.03 21.06
C ARG A 162 -0.88 27.12 20.76
N HIS A 163 -1.59 27.03 19.63
CA HIS A 163 -2.53 28.06 19.18
C HIS A 163 -3.97 27.86 19.64
N GLY A 164 -4.30 26.75 20.31
CA GLY A 164 -5.59 26.55 20.98
C GLY A 164 -5.69 27.21 22.37
N SER A 165 -4.57 27.69 22.92
CA SER A 165 -4.46 28.05 24.35
C SER A 165 -4.20 29.53 24.62
N ARG A 166 -3.91 30.35 23.59
CA ARG A 166 -3.61 31.77 23.76
C ARG A 166 -4.77 32.66 23.33
N GLY A 167 -5.72 32.84 24.25
CA GLY A 167 -6.51 34.05 24.38
C GLY A 167 -7.73 34.21 23.48
N ARG A 168 -8.90 33.80 23.99
CA ARG A 168 -10.22 34.50 23.97
C ARG A 168 -11.33 33.45 24.10
N ARG A 169 -12.23 33.66 25.07
CA ARG A 169 -13.31 32.75 25.54
C ARG A 169 -14.35 32.32 24.48
N TYR A 170 -14.14 32.56 23.18
CA TYR A 170 -15.14 32.34 22.12
C TYR A 170 -14.58 31.86 20.77
N GLN A 171 -13.31 31.43 20.68
CA GLN A 171 -12.82 30.85 19.42
C GLN A 171 -13.14 29.35 19.37
N ARG A 172 -14.02 28.96 18.44
CA ARG A 172 -14.25 27.57 18.03
C ARG A 172 -12.89 26.89 17.87
N ARG A 173 -12.62 25.82 18.62
CA ARG A 173 -11.41 25.00 18.42
C ARG A 173 -11.43 24.49 16.99
N LEU A 174 -10.47 24.93 16.18
CA LEU A 174 -10.32 24.48 14.81
C LEU A 174 -9.89 23.02 14.84
N ARG A 175 -10.42 22.22 13.92
CA ARG A 175 -9.95 20.85 13.72
C ARG A 175 -8.49 20.86 13.24
N PRO A 176 -7.67 19.87 13.59
CA PRO A 176 -6.26 19.80 13.15
C PRO A 176 -6.12 19.97 11.62
N LEU A 177 -6.99 19.32 10.85
CA LEU A 177 -6.98 19.40 9.39
C LEU A 177 -7.40 20.78 8.85
N GLU A 178 -8.31 21.47 9.53
CA GLU A 178 -8.69 22.86 9.18
C GLU A 178 -7.50 23.81 9.40
N TRP A 179 -6.75 23.61 10.47
CA TRP A 179 -5.55 24.40 10.74
C TRP A 179 -4.48 24.15 9.67
N LEU A 180 -4.27 22.88 9.30
CA LEU A 180 -3.38 22.50 8.20
C LEU A 180 -3.79 23.21 6.91
N ALA A 181 -5.08 23.18 6.54
CA ALA A 181 -5.58 23.85 5.35
C ALA A 181 -5.30 25.36 5.37
N ARG A 182 -5.49 26.03 6.52
CA ARG A 182 -5.17 27.46 6.67
C ARG A 182 -3.69 27.76 6.48
N ARG A 183 -2.80 26.97 7.09
CA ARG A 183 -1.34 27.14 6.95
C ARG A 183 -0.89 26.97 5.51
N LEU A 184 -1.49 26.02 4.79
CA LEU A 184 -1.17 25.76 3.39
C LEU A 184 -1.74 26.81 2.42
N ALA A 185 -2.68 27.65 2.85
CA ALA A 185 -3.40 28.55 1.93
C ALA A 185 -2.48 29.56 1.22
N ALA A 186 -1.43 30.06 1.89
CA ALA A 186 -0.52 31.05 1.34
C ALA A 186 0.40 30.49 0.25
N GLN A 187 0.93 29.28 0.46
CA GLN A 187 1.95 28.68 -0.40
C GLN A 187 1.39 27.60 -1.35
N TYR A 188 0.34 26.89 -0.92
CA TYR A 188 -0.22 25.72 -1.57
C TYR A 188 -1.75 25.81 -1.68
N ARG A 189 -2.23 26.87 -2.34
CA ARG A 189 -3.66 27.20 -2.46
C ARG A 189 -4.53 26.04 -2.94
N ILE A 190 -4.06 25.28 -3.94
CA ILE A 190 -4.80 24.11 -4.47
C ILE A 190 -4.94 23.04 -3.40
N LEU A 191 -3.86 22.70 -2.71
CA LEU A 191 -3.86 21.68 -1.66
C LEU A 191 -4.76 22.08 -0.49
N SER A 192 -4.67 23.33 -0.05
CA SER A 192 -5.58 23.92 0.94
C SER A 192 -7.05 23.78 0.54
N GLN A 193 -7.40 24.16 -0.70
CA GLN A 193 -8.76 24.05 -1.21
C GLN A 193 -9.25 22.59 -1.25
N ARG A 194 -8.38 21.65 -1.63
CA ARG A 194 -8.73 20.22 -1.66
C ARG A 194 -9.00 19.68 -0.26
N ILE A 195 -8.25 20.12 0.75
CA ILE A 195 -8.49 19.76 2.15
C ILE A 195 -9.83 20.34 2.63
N TYR A 196 -10.14 21.60 2.30
CA TYR A 196 -11.45 22.17 2.63
C TYR A 196 -12.61 21.42 1.98
N ASN A 197 -12.44 20.94 0.75
CA ASN A 197 -13.45 20.11 0.11
C ASN A 197 -13.72 18.83 0.91
N ILE A 198 -12.69 18.19 1.48
CA ILE A 198 -12.85 17.03 2.37
C ILE A 198 -13.57 17.42 3.66
N LEU A 199 -13.17 18.53 4.29
CA LEU A 199 -13.79 19.02 5.53
C LEU A 199 -15.28 19.35 5.37
N ASN A 200 -15.70 19.71 4.17
CA ASN A 200 -17.09 20.03 3.83
C ASN A 200 -17.91 18.81 3.37
N LEU A 201 -17.32 17.61 3.32
CA LEU A 201 -18.08 16.39 3.03
C LEU A 201 -18.97 16.06 4.24
N SER A 202 -20.29 16.22 4.08
CA SER A 202 -21.26 15.89 5.12
C SER A 202 -21.36 14.38 5.34
N GLU A 203 -21.33 13.57 4.26
CA GLU A 203 -21.27 12.10 4.29
C GLU A 203 -20.54 11.57 3.03
N PRO A 204 -19.72 10.51 3.13
CA PRO A 204 -19.02 9.96 1.96
C PRO A 204 -19.96 9.13 1.07
N LEU A 205 -20.22 9.62 -0.14
CA LEU A 205 -21.13 8.98 -1.09
C LEU A 205 -20.46 7.89 -1.95
N THR A 206 -19.13 7.92 -2.06
CA THR A 206 -18.39 7.00 -2.94
C THR A 206 -17.24 6.30 -2.20
N PRO A 207 -16.83 5.09 -2.65
CA PRO A 207 -15.67 4.41 -2.07
C PRO A 207 -14.40 5.29 -2.02
N PRO A 208 -13.99 6.02 -3.07
CA PRO A 208 -12.82 6.92 -2.99
C PRO A 208 -12.95 8.03 -1.94
N GLN A 209 -14.15 8.57 -1.72
CA GLN A 209 -14.40 9.55 -0.66
C GLN A 209 -14.26 8.94 0.73
N ARG A 210 -14.74 7.70 0.94
CA ARG A 210 -14.52 6.96 2.20
C ARG A 210 -13.04 6.78 2.48
N TRP A 211 -12.24 6.43 1.47
CA TRP A 211 -10.79 6.33 1.61
C TRP A 211 -10.14 7.69 1.95
N GLN A 212 -10.53 8.76 1.25
CA GLN A 212 -10.03 10.11 1.52
C GLN A 212 -10.33 10.55 2.96
N LEU A 213 -11.54 10.32 3.46
CA LEU A 213 -11.88 10.62 4.86
C LEU A 213 -11.04 9.80 5.84
N SER A 214 -10.83 8.51 5.55
CA SER A 214 -10.00 7.66 6.40
C SER A 214 -8.54 8.11 6.46
N MET A 215 -7.95 8.49 5.31
CA MET A 215 -6.62 9.10 5.28
C MET A 215 -6.59 10.47 5.96
N ALA A 216 -7.65 11.27 5.83
CA ALA A 216 -7.76 12.56 6.51
C ALA A 216 -7.77 12.40 8.03
N CYS A 217 -8.47 11.39 8.57
CA CYS A 217 -8.39 11.04 9.98
C CYS A 217 -6.96 10.66 10.39
N LYS A 218 -6.21 9.91 9.57
CA LYS A 218 -4.80 9.60 9.85
C LYS A 218 -3.90 10.82 9.85
N ILE A 219 -4.14 11.78 8.96
CA ILE A 219 -3.43 13.07 9.00
C ILE A 219 -3.78 13.84 10.28
N GLU A 220 -5.04 13.86 10.71
CA GLU A 220 -5.43 14.49 11.99
C GLU A 220 -4.77 13.82 13.19
N GLU A 221 -4.76 12.49 13.25
CA GLU A 221 -4.07 11.71 14.30
C GLU A 221 -2.58 12.05 14.34
N ALA A 222 -1.91 12.11 13.17
CA ALA A 222 -0.51 12.47 13.06
C ALA A 222 -0.23 13.90 13.56
N ILE A 223 -1.07 14.86 13.19
CA ILE A 223 -0.98 16.24 13.71
C ILE A 223 -1.16 16.26 15.23
N SER A 224 -2.14 15.52 15.75
CA SER A 224 -2.40 15.43 17.18
C SER A 224 -1.26 14.78 17.97
N GLN A 225 -0.45 13.94 17.32
CA GLN A 225 0.76 13.33 17.87
C GLN A 225 2.01 14.18 17.67
N GLY A 226 1.92 15.32 16.98
CA GLY A 226 3.08 16.15 16.67
C GLY A 226 4.01 15.55 15.60
N LYS A 227 3.55 14.56 14.82
CA LYS A 227 4.33 13.92 13.75
C LYS A 227 4.61 14.88 12.60
N MET A 228 5.74 14.70 11.93
CA MET A 228 6.07 15.47 10.74
C MET A 228 5.16 15.08 9.58
N LEU A 229 4.72 16.07 8.81
CA LEU A 229 4.06 15.85 7.52
C LEU A 229 4.99 16.33 6.40
N CYS A 230 4.85 15.77 5.21
CA CYS A 230 5.56 16.27 4.03
C CYS A 230 4.58 16.47 2.87
N THR A 231 4.67 17.61 2.20
CA THR A 231 4.01 17.81 0.92
C THR A 231 4.69 17.00 -0.17
N ALA A 232 3.94 16.67 -1.22
CA ALA A 232 4.51 15.99 -2.35
C ALA A 232 3.99 16.51 -3.69
N THR A 233 4.91 16.54 -4.65
CA THR A 233 4.66 16.85 -6.06
C THR A 233 4.71 15.58 -6.90
N ALA A 234 4.09 15.57 -8.08
CA ALA A 234 4.25 14.42 -8.97
C ALA A 234 5.65 14.43 -9.58
N ALA A 235 6.36 13.30 -9.51
CA ALA A 235 7.75 13.17 -9.93
C ALA A 235 7.95 13.34 -11.45
N PHE A 236 6.97 12.93 -12.27
CA PHE A 236 7.07 12.94 -13.75
C PHE A 236 6.76 14.27 -14.44
N LEU A 237 6.49 15.33 -13.68
CA LEU A 237 6.27 16.65 -14.26
C LEU A 237 7.58 17.45 -14.12
N GLY A 238 8.33 17.53 -15.23
CA GLY A 238 9.44 18.47 -15.36
C GLY A 238 9.03 19.86 -14.86
N ARG A 239 9.93 20.53 -14.12
CA ARG A 239 9.72 21.79 -13.37
C ARG A 239 8.30 22.37 -13.47
N GLY A 240 7.42 21.87 -12.61
CA GLY A 240 6.15 22.50 -12.26
C GLY A 240 5.01 21.49 -12.07
N PRO A 241 4.78 21.05 -10.83
CA PRO A 241 3.43 21.22 -10.31
C PRO A 241 3.42 21.71 -8.86
N LEU A 242 2.33 22.38 -8.45
CA LEU A 242 2.03 22.63 -7.04
C LEU A 242 1.91 21.29 -6.29
N PRO A 243 2.33 21.20 -5.01
CA PRO A 243 2.07 20.02 -4.21
C PRO A 243 0.57 19.72 -4.16
N VAL A 244 0.24 18.45 -4.37
CA VAL A 244 -1.15 17.94 -4.35
C VAL A 244 -1.27 16.64 -3.55
N ALA A 245 -0.27 16.33 -2.74
CA ALA A 245 -0.36 15.27 -1.78
C ALA A 245 0.32 15.67 -0.46
N ILE A 246 -0.08 15.03 0.62
CA ILE A 246 0.52 15.16 1.95
C ILE A 246 0.67 13.77 2.53
N PHE A 247 1.86 13.47 3.05
CA PHE A 247 2.17 12.20 3.68
C PHE A 247 2.61 12.42 5.13
N VAL A 248 2.34 11.43 5.98
CA VAL A 248 2.88 11.36 7.34
C VAL A 248 4.29 10.80 7.25
N ILE A 249 5.27 11.52 7.75
CA ILE A 249 6.65 11.04 7.86
C ILE A 249 6.81 10.39 9.22
N GLU A 250 7.07 9.08 9.22
CA GLU A 250 7.48 8.36 10.41
C GLU A 250 9.01 8.34 10.45
N PRO A 251 9.65 8.48 11.63
CA PRO A 251 11.09 8.27 11.73
C PRO A 251 11.44 6.88 11.18
N GLU A 252 12.63 6.73 10.63
CA GLU A 252 13.14 5.40 10.32
C GLU A 252 13.34 4.67 11.65
N ASP A 253 12.94 3.40 11.74
CA ASP A 253 13.36 2.58 12.86
C ASP A 253 14.86 2.36 12.65
N ASP A 254 15.72 2.94 13.49
CA ASP A 254 17.20 2.97 13.39
C ASP A 254 17.86 1.57 13.48
N ASP A 255 17.12 0.48 13.31
CA ASP A 255 17.57 -0.92 13.52
C ASP A 255 18.08 -1.60 12.22
N ASP A 256 18.64 -0.86 11.27
CA ASP A 256 19.26 -1.45 10.07
C ASP A 256 20.76 -1.14 9.97
N ASP A 257 21.50 -1.62 10.97
CA ASP A 257 22.96 -1.70 10.98
C ASP A 257 23.46 -2.88 10.10
N SER A 258 22.90 -3.02 8.89
CA SER A 258 23.31 -4.04 7.93
C SER A 258 24.19 -3.43 6.84
N SER A 259 25.47 -3.28 7.14
CA SER A 259 26.50 -3.09 6.10
C SER A 259 26.64 -4.37 5.28
N SER A 260 25.86 -4.49 4.21
CA SER A 260 26.00 -5.57 3.22
C SER A 260 26.73 -5.04 1.99
N ASP A 261 28.02 -5.36 1.88
CA ASP A 261 28.93 -5.02 0.76
C ASP A 261 28.66 -5.83 -0.53
N ALA A 262 27.42 -6.23 -0.82
CA ALA A 262 27.15 -7.23 -1.86
C ALA A 262 25.95 -6.95 -2.79
N ALA A 263 25.55 -5.70 -2.99
CA ALA A 263 24.67 -5.34 -4.10
C ALA A 263 25.45 -4.51 -5.13
N GLU A 264 25.33 -4.83 -6.42
CA GLU A 264 25.65 -3.87 -7.48
C GLU A 264 25.09 -2.51 -7.10
N SER A 265 25.90 -1.46 -7.18
CA SER A 265 25.56 -0.12 -6.69
C SER A 265 24.40 0.49 -7.48
N LEU A 266 23.18 0.10 -7.13
CA LEU A 266 21.96 0.74 -7.61
C LEU A 266 22.02 2.18 -7.14
N ILE A 267 22.11 3.10 -8.10
CA ILE A 267 22.09 4.53 -7.82
C ILE A 267 20.62 4.92 -7.71
N PHE A 268 20.12 4.97 -6.48
CA PHE A 268 18.80 5.52 -6.18
C PHE A 268 18.82 7.05 -6.30
N ASP A 269 17.69 7.61 -6.70
CA ASP A 269 17.48 9.05 -6.56
C ASP A 269 17.58 9.45 -5.09
N GLN A 270 18.22 10.58 -4.81
CA GLN A 270 18.47 11.06 -3.44
C GLN A 270 17.19 11.59 -2.79
N ALA A 271 16.17 11.90 -3.59
CA ALA A 271 14.88 12.35 -3.07
C ALA A 271 14.01 11.18 -2.62
N SER A 272 13.27 11.37 -1.53
CA SER A 272 12.28 10.39 -1.06
C SER A 272 11.05 10.39 -1.96
N HIS A 273 10.61 9.20 -2.35
CA HIS A 273 9.46 9.01 -3.22
C HIS A 273 8.35 8.20 -2.57
N VAL A 274 7.12 8.46 -2.99
CA VAL A 274 5.96 7.65 -2.65
C VAL A 274 5.29 7.18 -3.93
N PHE A 275 5.01 5.89 -4.02
CA PHE A 275 4.19 5.32 -5.08
C PHE A 275 2.78 5.04 -4.55
N THR A 276 1.76 5.55 -5.24
CA THR A 276 0.37 5.24 -4.96
C THR A 276 -0.27 4.45 -6.09
N SER A 277 -0.71 3.22 -5.82
CA SER A 277 -1.54 2.41 -6.73
C SER A 277 -3.01 2.49 -6.34
N ILE A 278 -3.90 2.51 -7.35
CA ILE A 278 -5.34 2.64 -7.15
C ILE A 278 -6.06 1.76 -8.16
N HIS A 279 -6.91 0.88 -7.66
CA HIS A 279 -7.87 0.17 -8.52
C HIS A 279 -8.97 1.15 -8.93
N ARG A 280 -8.97 1.57 -10.20
CA ARG A 280 -10.05 2.38 -10.75
C ARG A 280 -11.23 1.46 -11.05
N ASN A 281 -12.38 1.71 -10.43
CA ASN A 281 -13.63 1.12 -10.90
C ASN A 281 -13.88 1.61 -12.32
N GLN A 282 -13.79 0.71 -13.30
CA GLN A 282 -14.26 0.99 -14.65
C GLN A 282 -15.77 1.25 -14.54
N GLN A 283 -16.18 2.51 -14.72
CA GLN A 283 -17.59 2.88 -14.78
C GLN A 283 -18.27 2.03 -15.86
N GLY A 284 -19.20 1.16 -15.48
CA GLY A 284 -20.03 0.45 -16.45
C GLY A 284 -20.59 -0.91 -16.06
N GLN A 285 -20.06 -1.61 -15.05
CA GLN A 285 -20.68 -2.85 -14.59
C GLN A 285 -21.49 -2.62 -13.32
N GLN A 286 -22.80 -2.56 -13.50
CA GLN A 286 -23.79 -2.81 -12.45
C GLN A 286 -23.63 -4.26 -11.98
N SER A 287 -22.64 -4.51 -11.12
CA SER A 287 -22.71 -5.57 -10.13
C SER A 287 -22.38 -4.93 -8.81
N PHE A 288 -23.36 -4.87 -7.91
CA PHE A 288 -23.13 -4.62 -6.51
C PHE A 288 -22.31 -5.80 -5.95
N GLU A 289 -20.99 -5.79 -6.17
CA GLU A 289 -20.08 -6.64 -5.42
C GLU A 289 -19.75 -5.91 -4.13
N TYR A 290 -20.23 -6.47 -3.01
CA TYR A 290 -19.96 -6.02 -1.63
C TYR A 290 -18.46 -5.94 -1.26
N ASN A 291 -17.54 -6.20 -2.20
CA ASN A 291 -16.10 -6.35 -2.01
C ASN A 291 -15.27 -5.21 -2.65
N ASP A 292 -15.90 -4.12 -3.10
CA ASP A 292 -15.27 -2.89 -3.59
C ASP A 292 -14.64 -2.05 -2.44
N LEU A 293 -13.92 -2.74 -1.55
CA LEU A 293 -13.05 -2.11 -0.57
C LEU A 293 -11.84 -1.54 -1.31
N ASN A 294 -11.98 -0.30 -1.76
CA ASN A 294 -10.94 0.72 -1.91
C ASN A 294 -9.50 0.19 -1.81
N LYS A 295 -9.01 -0.45 -2.87
CA LYS A 295 -7.66 -1.01 -2.96
C LYS A 295 -6.68 0.11 -3.32
N HIS A 296 -6.41 0.95 -2.33
CA HIS A 296 -5.43 2.03 -2.41
C HIS A 296 -4.19 1.60 -1.66
N VAL A 297 -3.05 1.68 -2.32
CA VAL A 297 -1.74 1.32 -1.75
C VAL A 297 -0.85 2.54 -1.86
N SER A 298 -0.27 3.01 -0.76
CA SER A 298 0.76 4.05 -0.76
C SER A 298 2.02 3.50 -0.08
N LEU A 299 3.10 3.42 -0.86
CA LEU A 299 4.38 2.88 -0.42
C LEU A 299 5.45 3.95 -0.57
N GLU A 300 6.22 4.16 0.48
CA GLU A 300 7.52 4.81 0.34
C GLU A 300 8.45 3.89 -0.45
N VAL A 301 9.13 4.45 -1.45
CA VAL A 301 9.94 3.69 -2.40
C VAL A 301 11.24 4.40 -2.71
N ASP A 302 12.29 3.61 -2.92
CA ASP A 302 13.49 4.10 -3.60
C ASP A 302 13.28 3.99 -5.12
N CYS A 303 13.74 5.01 -5.85
CA CYS A 303 13.51 5.14 -7.29
C CYS A 303 14.83 5.08 -8.06
N CYS A 304 14.91 4.19 -9.04
CA CYS A 304 15.93 4.25 -10.09
C CYS A 304 15.26 4.76 -11.38
N PHE A 305 15.54 6.02 -11.73
CA PHE A 305 15.22 6.55 -13.04
C PHE A 305 16.30 6.08 -14.02
N GLY A 306 15.90 5.36 -15.06
CA GLY A 306 16.83 4.92 -16.10
C GLY A 306 17.55 6.08 -16.79
N GLU A 307 18.64 5.80 -17.49
CA GLU A 307 19.46 6.82 -18.17
C GLU A 307 18.69 7.60 -19.24
N SER A 308 17.60 7.02 -19.78
CA SER A 308 16.73 7.65 -20.75
C SER A 308 15.37 8.00 -20.14
N ALA A 309 14.85 9.17 -20.51
CA ALA A 309 13.48 9.59 -20.18
C ALA A 309 12.38 8.65 -20.71
N ARG A 310 12.72 7.71 -21.63
CA ARG A 310 11.80 6.69 -22.14
C ARG A 310 11.77 5.41 -21.32
N GLN A 311 12.72 5.21 -20.41
CA GLN A 311 12.81 4.01 -19.61
C GLN A 311 11.75 4.03 -18.50
N ILE A 312 11.09 2.89 -18.30
CA ILE A 312 10.13 2.73 -17.20
C ILE A 312 10.92 2.73 -15.89
N PRO A 313 10.59 3.60 -14.92
CA PRO A 313 11.31 3.65 -13.65
C PRO A 313 11.15 2.38 -12.85
N GLN A 314 12.21 2.03 -12.14
CA GLN A 314 12.25 0.90 -11.22
C GLN A 314 12.05 1.39 -9.78
N LEU A 315 11.15 0.74 -9.06
CA LEU A 315 10.76 1.09 -7.70
C LEU A 315 11.06 -0.06 -6.74
N TYR A 316 11.60 0.29 -5.58
CA TYR A 316 11.97 -0.65 -4.52
C TYR A 316 11.19 -0.33 -3.25
N THR A 317 10.46 -1.32 -2.72
CA THR A 317 9.54 -1.15 -1.58
C THR A 317 10.31 -0.87 -0.29
N ARG A 318 10.09 0.28 0.37
CA ARG A 318 10.61 0.52 1.72
C ARG A 318 9.55 0.15 2.76
N ARG A 319 8.51 0.99 2.87
CA ARG A 319 7.46 0.83 3.88
C ARG A 319 6.13 1.40 3.39
N TRP A 320 5.07 1.06 4.11
CA TRP A 320 3.77 1.69 3.91
C TRP A 320 3.77 3.10 4.46
N ILE A 321 3.06 4.02 3.79
CA ILE A 321 2.95 5.40 4.24
C ILE A 321 1.51 5.91 4.13
N HIS A 322 1.04 6.54 5.21
CA HIS A 322 -0.27 7.19 5.21
C HIS A 322 -0.20 8.56 4.52
N GLY A 323 -1.15 8.84 3.64
CA GLY A 323 -1.20 10.13 2.98
C GLY A 323 -2.50 10.44 2.26
N LEU A 324 -2.75 11.73 2.09
CA LEU A 324 -3.82 12.28 1.28
C LEU A 324 -3.28 12.66 -0.09
N CYS A 325 -3.76 11.98 -1.13
CA CYS A 325 -3.33 12.20 -2.50
C CYS A 325 -4.49 12.74 -3.36
N PHE A 326 -4.21 13.77 -4.17
CA PHE A 326 -5.19 14.36 -5.09
C PHE A 326 -4.78 14.15 -6.56
N PHE A 327 -5.51 13.28 -7.26
CA PHE A 327 -5.15 12.78 -8.60
C PHE A 327 -5.77 13.55 -9.79
N HIS A 328 -6.49 14.65 -9.53
CA HIS A 328 -7.31 15.31 -10.55
C HIS A 328 -6.48 15.81 -11.74
N GLY A 329 -6.89 15.45 -12.96
CA GLY A 329 -6.19 15.80 -14.20
C GLY A 329 -4.89 15.03 -14.44
N ARG A 330 -4.65 13.92 -13.72
CA ARG A 330 -3.41 13.14 -13.83
C ARG A 330 -3.67 11.70 -14.23
N SER A 331 -2.93 11.25 -15.24
CA SER A 331 -2.87 9.86 -15.65
C SER A 331 -1.88 9.10 -14.78
N PRO A 332 -2.14 7.83 -14.46
CA PRO A 332 -1.15 6.96 -13.85
C PRO A 332 -0.01 6.70 -14.84
N HIS A 333 1.16 6.39 -14.31
CA HIS A 333 2.35 6.05 -15.08
C HIS A 333 2.68 4.58 -14.86
N SER A 334 3.22 3.95 -15.89
CA SER A 334 3.83 2.63 -15.75
C SER A 334 5.11 2.72 -14.93
N VAL A 335 5.28 1.78 -14.01
CA VAL A 335 6.48 1.58 -13.20
C VAL A 335 6.76 0.08 -13.10
N ILE A 336 8.00 -0.30 -12.82
CA ILE A 336 8.38 -1.69 -12.59
C ILE A 336 8.83 -1.84 -11.14
N PHE A 337 8.32 -2.86 -10.46
CA PHE A 337 8.91 -3.38 -9.23
C PHE A 337 9.78 -4.57 -9.63
N PRO A 338 11.13 -4.42 -9.62
CA PRO A 338 12.02 -5.50 -10.04
C PRO A 338 11.83 -6.77 -9.24
N TRP A 339 12.16 -7.90 -9.85
CA TRP A 339 12.16 -9.18 -9.14
C TRP A 339 13.18 -9.16 -7.98
N PRO A 340 12.79 -9.65 -6.78
CA PRO A 340 13.78 -9.95 -5.74
C PRO A 340 14.81 -10.95 -6.27
N ALA A 341 16.02 -10.96 -5.72
CA ALA A 341 17.12 -11.76 -6.27
C ALA A 341 16.77 -13.27 -6.31
N SER A 342 15.95 -13.74 -5.38
CA SER A 342 15.44 -15.11 -5.35
C SER A 342 14.61 -15.50 -6.58
N LEU A 343 13.98 -14.53 -7.26
CA LEU A 343 13.15 -14.73 -8.46
C LEU A 343 13.88 -14.43 -9.78
N GLN A 344 15.09 -13.86 -9.73
CA GLN A 344 15.84 -13.53 -10.94
C GLN A 344 16.30 -14.80 -11.68
N GLY A 345 15.95 -14.91 -12.97
CA GLY A 345 16.37 -16.03 -13.82
C GLY A 345 15.54 -17.32 -13.67
N LEU A 346 14.40 -17.26 -12.98
CA LEU A 346 13.30 -18.22 -13.20
C LEU A 346 12.62 -17.92 -14.54
#